data_AF-B8IRD9-F1
#
_entry.id   AF-B8IRD9-F1
#
_cell.length_a   1.000
_cell.length_b   1.000
_cell.length_c   1.000
_cell.angle_alpha   90.00
_cell.angle_beta   90.00
_cell.angle_gamma   90.00
#
_symmetry.space_group_name_H-M   'P 1'
#
loop_
_entity.id
_entity.type
_entity.pdbx_description
1 polymer ?
#
loop_
_entity_poly.entity_id
_entity_poly.type
_entity_poly.pdbx_seq_one_letter_code
_entity_poly.pdbx_strand_id
1 'polypeptide(L)' 'MSRPSTPCTRICVLDPATGLCEGCGRSRDEIAAWGGLSEPERQRIMALLPARRAAAFPESGPVRRRAASTT' A
#
# COMPACT_ATOMS: atom_id res chain seq x y z
N MET A 1 -14.92 -0.50 -20.67
CA MET A 1 -14.77 -1.12 -19.34
C MET A 1 -14.10 -0.11 -18.43
N SER A 2 -14.75 0.30 -17.34
CA SER A 2 -14.22 1.35 -16.47
C SER A 2 -13.04 0.83 -15.64
N ARG A 3 -12.01 1.65 -15.48
CA ARG A 3 -10.80 1.29 -14.73
C ARG A 3 -11.16 1.17 -13.24
N PRO A 4 -10.81 0.06 -12.56
CA PRO A 4 -11.14 -0.12 -11.16
C PRO A 4 -10.49 0.96 -10.30
N SER A 5 -11.18 1.44 -9.26
CA SER A 5 -10.60 2.35 -8.29
C SER A 5 -9.39 1.69 -7.61
N THR A 6 -8.34 2.47 -7.35
CA THR A 6 -7.13 1.93 -6.73
C THR A 6 -6.40 2.99 -5.90
N PRO A 7 -5.92 2.64 -4.69
CA PRO A 7 -5.10 3.52 -3.85
C PRO A 7 -3.60 3.46 -4.21
N CYS A 8 -3.24 2.78 -5.30
CA CYS A 8 -1.85 2.49 -5.65
C CYS A 8 -1.07 3.77 -6.00
N THR A 9 0.02 4.02 -5.28
CA THR A 9 0.95 5.14 -5.53
C THR A 9 2.12 4.75 -6.44
N ARG A 10 2.07 3.56 -7.05
CA ARG A 10 3.15 2.93 -7.86
C ARG A 10 4.44 2.62 -7.09
N ILE A 11 4.39 2.68 -5.76
CA ILE A 11 5.41 2.12 -4.88
C ILE A 11 4.93 0.72 -4.49
N CYS A 12 5.66 -0.32 -4.88
CA CYS A 12 5.33 -1.71 -4.59
C CYS A 12 6.42 -2.36 -3.74
N VAL A 13 6.59 -1.85 -2.52
CA VAL A 13 7.46 -2.44 -1.50
C VAL A 13 6.58 -2.92 -0.38
N LEU A 14 6.60 -4.23 -0.10
CA LEU A 14 5.96 -4.82 1.06
C LEU A 14 6.98 -4.85 2.19
N ASP A 15 6.67 -4.17 3.28
CA ASP A 15 7.50 -4.23 4.47
C ASP A 15 7.28 -5.58 5.19
N PRO A 16 8.34 -6.38 5.42
CA PRO A 16 8.20 -7.69 6.06
C PRO A 16 7.81 -7.61 7.54
N ALA A 17 8.05 -6.48 8.21
CA ALA A 17 7.70 -6.32 9.62
C ALA A 17 6.19 -6.10 9.82
N THR A 18 5.58 -5.28 8.97
CA THR A 18 4.14 -4.93 9.05
C THR A 18 3.28 -5.77 8.12
N GLY A 19 3.86 -6.39 7.09
CA GLY A 19 3.12 -7.11 6.04
C GLY A 19 2.35 -6.19 5.09
N LEU A 20 2.61 -4.87 5.13
CA LEU A 20 1.87 -3.87 4.37
C LEU A 20 2.74 -3.23 3.29
N CYS A 21 2.08 -2.75 2.24
CA CYS A 21 2.72 -1.97 1.20
C CYS A 21 3.07 -0.57 1.74
N GLU A 22 4.34 -0.18 1.72
CA GLU A 22 4.79 1.15 2.19
C GLU A 22 4.10 2.30 1.42
N GLY A 23 3.84 2.05 0.12
CA GLY A 23 3.19 3.01 -0.78
C GLY A 23 1.72 3.23 -0.49
N CYS A 24 0.92 2.16 -0.55
CA CYS A 24 -0.54 2.26 -0.49
C CYS A 24 -1.17 1.70 0.79
N GLY A 25 -0.41 1.04 1.66
CA GLY A 25 -0.90 0.48 2.93
C GLY A 25 -1.73 -0.80 2.80
N ARG A 26 -1.89 -1.33 1.59
CA ARG A 26 -2.59 -2.61 1.37
C ARG A 26 -1.72 -3.78 1.79
N SER A 27 -2.34 -4.84 2.30
CA SER A 27 -1.66 -6.13 2.52
C SER A 27 -1.44 -6.89 1.21
N ARG A 28 -0.62 -7.94 1.25
CA ARG A 28 -0.40 -8.83 0.09
C ARG A 28 -1.70 -9.46 -0.40
N ASP A 29 -2.57 -9.89 0.51
CA ASP A 29 -3.83 -10.54 0.18
C ASP A 29 -4.84 -9.55 -0.44
N GLU A 30 -4.92 -8.33 0.10
CA GLU A 30 -5.74 -7.27 -0.49
C GLU A 30 -5.26 -6.90 -1.90
N ILE A 31 -3.95 -6.95 -2.17
CA ILE A 31 -3.38 -6.73 -3.50
C ILE A 31 -3.78 -7.87 -4.45
N ALA A 32 -3.65 -9.12 -4.01
CA ALA A 32 -4.00 -10.30 -4.83
C ALA A 32 -5.49 -10.37 -5.16
N ALA A 33 -6.35 -10.03 -4.20
CA ALA A 33 -7.81 -10.08 -4.37
C ALA A 33 -8.39 -8.87 -5.13
N TRP A 34 -7.63 -7.79 -5.32
CA TRP A 34 -8.16 -6.47 -5.73
C TRP A 34 -9.03 -6.49 -7.00
N GLY A 35 -8.63 -7.29 -7.99
CA GLY A 35 -9.35 -7.43 -9.26
C GLY A 35 -10.75 -8.00 -9.10
N GLY A 36 -10.95 -8.89 -8.13
CA GLY A 36 -12.23 -9.55 -7.84
C GLY A 36 -13.15 -8.80 -6.87
N LEU A 37 -12.65 -7.79 -6.17
CA LEU A 37 -13.44 -7.01 -5.22
C LEU A 37 -14.44 -6.09 -5.92
N SER A 38 -15.63 -5.97 -5.35
CA SER A 38 -16.64 -4.98 -5.73
C SER A 38 -16.19 -3.56 -5.36
N GLU A 39 -16.77 -2.55 -6.00
CA GLU A 39 -16.46 -1.15 -5.70
C GLU A 39 -16.71 -0.79 -4.21
N PRO A 40 -17.84 -1.19 -3.58
CA PRO A 40 -18.04 -0.94 -2.15
C PRO A 40 -16.98 -1.60 -1.25
N GLU A 41 -16.51 -2.81 -1.58
CA GLU A 41 -15.42 -3.46 -0.83
C GLU A 41 -14.10 -2.70 -0.98
N ARG A 42 -13.78 -2.25 -2.20
CA ARG A 42 -12.60 -1.41 -2.44
C ARG A 42 -12.66 -0.12 -1.63
N GLN A 43 -13.81 0.56 -1.63
CA GLN A 43 -14.00 1.80 -0.86
C GLN A 43 -13.84 1.59 0.64
N ARG A 44 -14.37 0.49 1.19
CA ARG A 44 -14.18 0.11 2.60
C ARG A 44 -12.70 -0.10 2.93
N ILE A 45 -11.97 -0.84 2.10
CA ILE A 45 -10.53 -1.04 2.30
C ILE A 45 -9.79 0.30 2.22
N MET A 46 -10.06 1.11 1.19
CA MET A 46 -9.39 2.40 0.96
C MET A 46 -9.58 3.37 2.13
N ALA A 47 -10.75 3.39 2.76
CA ALA A 47 -11.02 4.24 3.91
C ALA A 47 -10.11 3.92 5.12
N LEU A 48 -9.63 2.67 5.24
CA LEU A 48 -8.78 2.23 6.35
C LEU A 48 -7.29 2.53 6.12
N LEU A 49 -6.86 2.68 4.85
CA LEU A 49 -5.44 2.75 4.49
C LEU A 49 -4.69 3.94 5.10
N PRO A 50 -5.23 5.17 5.19
CA PRO A 50 -4.48 6.29 5.77
C PRO A 50 -4.09 6.05 7.23
N ALA A 51 -5.05 5.62 8.07
CA ALA A 51 -4.81 5.32 9.47
C ALA A 51 -3.88 4.11 9.64
N ARG A 52 -4.10 3.05 8.83
CA ARG A 52 -3.25 1.85 8.83
C ARG A 52 -1.79 2.19 8.49
N ARG A 53 -1.55 3.06 7.49
CA ARG A 53 -0.20 3.52 7.12
C ARG A 53 0.44 4.37 8.22
N ALA A 54 -0.32 5.28 8.83
CA ALA A 54 0.20 6.10 9.92
C ALA A 54 0.62 5.26 11.12
N ALA A 55 -0.15 4.22 11.47
CA ALA A 55 0.18 3.31 12.55
C ALA A 55 1.37 2.37 12.22
N ALA A 56 1.44 1.88 10.99
CA ALA A 56 2.49 0.97 10.55
C ALA A 56 3.85 1.67 10.32
N PHE A 57 3.81 2.94 9.90
CA PHE A 57 5.01 3.68 9.55
C PHE A 57 5.04 5.09 10.19
N PRO A 58 5.04 5.17 11.53
CA PRO A 58 4.92 6.44 12.28
C PRO A 58 6.09 7.41 12.04
N GLU A 59 7.24 6.89 11.61
CA GLU A 59 8.51 7.64 11.41
C GLU A 59 8.88 7.76 9.91
N SER A 60 7.91 7.66 9.00
CA SER A 60 8.15 7.82 7.56
C SER A 60 8.41 9.29 7.20
N GLY A 61 9.55 9.82 7.60
CA GLY A 61 10.15 10.97 6.93
C GLY A 61 10.32 10.71 5.43
N PRO A 62 10.58 11.75 4.61
CA PRO A 62 10.68 11.59 3.16
C PRO A 62 11.65 10.46 2.84
N VAL A 63 11.19 9.48 2.04
CA VAL A 63 11.94 8.31 1.58
C VAL A 63 13.39 8.72 1.32
N ARG A 64 14.27 8.47 2.28
CA ARG A 64 15.71 8.51 2.04
C ARG A 64 15.95 7.28 1.21
N ARG A 65 15.91 7.45 -0.11
CA ARG A 65 16.41 6.45 -1.05
C ARG A 65 17.76 6.03 -0.50
N ARG A 66 17.86 4.79 -0.01
CA ARG A 66 19.15 4.19 0.28
C ARG A 66 19.85 4.18 -1.07
N ALA A 67 20.75 5.15 -1.28
CA ALA A 67 21.61 5.18 -2.45
C ALA A 67 22.23 3.79 -2.51
N ALA A 68 22.05 3.10 -3.64
CA ALA A 68 22.65 1.81 -3.88
C ALA A 68 24.16 1.97 -3.63
N SER A 69 24.62 1.47 -2.50
CA SER A 69 26.04 1.35 -2.22
C SER A 69 26.51 0.05 -2.86
N THR A 70 27.60 0.18 -3.62
CA THR A 70 28.75 -0.74 -3.68
C THR A 70 28.92 -1.53 -5.00
N THR A 71 30.03 -1.17 -5.66
CA THR A 71 30.83 -1.86 -6.71
C THR A 71 30.36 -1.81 -8.16
#